data_AF-A0A417QQX5-F1
#
_entry.id   AF-A0A417QQX5-F1
#
_cell.length_a   1.000
_cell.length_b   1.000
_cell.length_c   1.000
_cell.angle_alpha   90.00
_cell.angle_beta   90.00
_cell.angle_gamma   90.00
#
_symmetry.space_group_name_H-M   'P 1'
#
loop_
_entity.id
_entity.type
_entity.pdbx_description
1 polymer ?
#
loop_
_entity_poly.entity_id
_entity_poly.type
_entity_poly.pdbx_seq_one_letter_code
_entity_poly.pdbx_strand_id
1 'polypeptide(L)'
;MRKGNKTWWEQLATGILIIALVVTFSLSGWIGVKARGVSRPNLNTTSLYMYAGQNEKLAVNNTRARAKWSSSNTKVAQVSPRGMVRAVRTGRCLISAKVKGKTLKCRVQVVTKQRY
;
A
#
# COMPACT_ATOMS: atom_id res chain seq x y z
N MET A 1 -10.64 -64.68 14.65
CA MET A 1 -10.37 -63.23 14.53
C MET A 1 -8.88 -62.97 14.69
N ARG A 2 -8.14 -62.68 13.61
CA ARG A 2 -6.74 -62.23 13.67
C ARG A 2 -6.54 -61.10 12.66
N LYS A 3 -6.22 -59.92 13.19
CA LYS A 3 -6.03 -58.66 12.44
C LYS A 3 -4.83 -58.80 11.52
N GLY A 4 -5.01 -58.38 10.27
CA GLY A 4 -4.00 -58.42 9.22
C GLY A 4 -2.77 -57.59 9.54
N ASN A 5 -1.63 -58.19 9.26
CA ASN A 5 -0.29 -57.75 9.58
C ASN A 5 0.12 -56.73 8.51
N LYS A 6 -0.03 -55.43 8.81
CA LYS A 6 0.42 -54.37 7.90
C LYS A 6 1.94 -54.41 7.78
N THR A 7 2.41 -54.64 6.57
CA THR A 7 3.81 -54.88 6.25
C THR A 7 4.64 -53.63 6.49
N TRP A 8 5.86 -53.82 7.03
CA TRP A 8 6.85 -52.80 7.40
C TRP A 8 7.05 -51.68 6.36
N TRP A 9 6.88 -51.99 5.07
CA TRP A 9 6.95 -51.04 3.96
C TRP A 9 5.80 -50.00 3.93
N GLU A 10 4.61 -50.33 4.46
CA GLU A 10 3.50 -49.37 4.62
C GLU A 10 3.74 -48.36 5.77
N GLN A 11 4.54 -48.74 6.79
CA GLN A 11 4.95 -47.84 7.88
C GLN A 11 6.03 -46.84 7.43
N LEU A 12 6.89 -47.25 6.48
CA LEU A 12 7.88 -46.37 5.86
C LEU A 12 7.21 -45.35 4.91
N ALA A 13 6.19 -45.78 4.16
CA ALA A 13 5.41 -44.91 3.28
C ALA A 13 4.60 -43.85 4.06
N THR A 14 4.07 -44.19 5.23
CA THR A 14 3.36 -43.24 6.10
C THR A 14 4.30 -42.25 6.79
N GLY A 15 5.53 -42.65 7.13
CA GLY A 15 6.55 -41.75 7.67
C GLY A 15 6.97 -40.63 6.69
N ILE A 16 7.13 -40.95 5.40
CA ILE A 16 7.48 -39.98 4.35
C ILE A 16 6.36 -38.94 4.13
N LEU A 17 5.10 -39.35 4.30
CA LEU A 17 3.91 -38.49 4.12
C LEU A 17 3.75 -37.47 5.26
N ILE A 18 4.15 -37.83 6.49
CA ILE A 18 4.11 -36.94 7.66
C ILE A 18 5.28 -35.93 7.64
N ILE A 19 6.46 -36.35 7.16
CA ILE A 19 7.62 -35.45 7.00
C ILE A 19 7.34 -34.37 5.92
N ALA A 20 6.60 -34.69 4.86
CA ALA A 20 6.16 -33.71 3.87
C ALA A 20 5.19 -32.65 4.43
N LEU A 21 4.37 -33.00 5.44
CA LEU A 21 3.44 -32.07 6.07
C LEU A 21 4.11 -31.11 7.07
N VAL A 22 5.15 -31.53 7.79
CA VAL A 22 5.94 -30.64 8.68
C VAL A 22 6.80 -29.62 7.90
N VAL A 23 7.21 -29.96 6.67
CA VAL A 23 7.91 -29.02 5.76
C VAL A 23 6.99 -27.90 5.26
N THR A 24 5.67 -28.12 5.21
CA THR A 24 4.72 -27.06 4.81
C THR A 24 4.29 -26.14 5.96
N PHE A 25 4.35 -26.59 7.21
CA PHE A 25 4.08 -25.74 8.39
C PHE A 25 5.33 -25.04 8.96
N SER A 26 6.44 -25.05 8.22
CA SER A 26 7.62 -24.22 8.50
C SER A 26 7.83 -23.15 7.42
N LEU A 27 6.93 -23.07 6.43
CA LEU A 27 6.91 -22.03 5.40
C LEU A 27 6.05 -20.82 5.80
N SER A 28 5.62 -20.75 7.07
CA SER A 28 4.92 -19.60 7.61
C SER A 28 5.87 -18.77 8.48
N GLY A 29 6.58 -17.84 7.85
CA GLY A 29 7.10 -16.67 8.58
C GLY A 29 8.59 -16.45 8.58
N TRP A 30 9.23 -16.39 7.42
CA TRP A 30 10.28 -15.38 7.22
C TRP A 30 10.18 -14.80 5.81
N ILE A 31 9.10 -14.06 5.56
CA ILE A 31 9.11 -13.06 4.50
C ILE A 31 10.11 -11.99 4.96
N GLY A 32 11.38 -12.22 4.67
CA GLY A 32 12.44 -11.23 4.81
C GLY A 32 12.14 -10.09 3.84
N VAL A 33 11.29 -9.15 4.26
CA VAL A 33 11.17 -7.86 3.60
C VAL A 33 12.52 -7.17 3.76
N LYS A 34 13.41 -7.34 2.78
CA LYS A 34 14.63 -6.54 2.67
C LYS A 34 14.20 -5.07 2.67
N ALA A 35 14.44 -4.38 3.78
CA ALA A 35 14.29 -2.95 3.88
C ALA A 35 15.31 -2.32 2.92
N ARG A 36 14.90 -2.10 1.66
CA ARG A 36 15.66 -1.32 0.70
C ARG A 36 15.89 0.04 1.33
N GLY A 37 17.16 0.44 1.41
CA GLY A 37 17.65 1.69 1.95
C GLY A 37 16.64 2.82 1.81
N VAL A 38 16.39 3.49 2.93
CA VAL A 38 15.34 4.50 3.08
C VAL A 38 15.74 5.75 2.31
N SER A 39 15.56 5.70 0.99
CA SER A 39 15.25 6.86 0.17
C SER A 39 14.06 7.54 0.86
N ARG A 40 14.29 8.65 1.56
CA ARG A 40 13.25 9.35 2.33
C ARG A 40 12.26 9.91 1.32
N PRO A 41 11.09 9.28 1.13
CA PRO A 41 10.16 9.75 0.12
C PRO A 41 9.69 11.14 0.58
N ASN A 42 9.84 12.14 -0.27
CA ASN A 42 9.44 13.50 0.00
C ASN A 42 8.34 13.90 -0.98
N LEU A 43 7.38 14.69 -0.51
CA LEU A 43 6.38 15.29 -1.39
C LEU A 43 6.96 16.53 -2.03
N ASN A 44 6.61 16.78 -3.30
CA ASN A 44 6.93 18.06 -3.93
C ASN A 44 6.35 19.25 -3.16
N THR A 45 5.17 19.06 -2.56
CA THR A 45 4.46 20.10 -1.79
C THR A 45 3.64 19.46 -0.66
N THR A 46 3.79 19.97 0.56
CA THR A 46 3.07 19.51 1.76
C THR A 46 1.80 20.32 2.05
N SER A 47 1.68 21.54 1.51
CA SER A 47 0.52 22.42 1.60
C SER A 47 0.25 23.04 0.23
N LEU A 48 -0.90 22.74 -0.36
CA LEU A 48 -1.27 23.22 -1.68
C LEU A 48 -2.54 24.09 -1.59
N TYR A 49 -2.45 25.29 -2.13
CA TYR A 49 -3.60 26.19 -2.31
C TYR A 49 -4.02 26.12 -3.77
N MET A 50 -5.28 25.77 -4.02
CA MET A 50 -5.80 25.61 -5.37
C MET A 50 -7.15 26.29 -5.50
N TYR A 51 -7.48 26.72 -6.71
CA TYR A 51 -8.84 27.14 -7.02
C TYR A 51 -9.71 25.95 -7.39
N ALA A 52 -11.01 26.03 -7.06
CA ALA A 52 -11.97 25.02 -7.50
C ALA A 52 -11.94 24.88 -9.03
N GLY A 53 -11.80 23.65 -9.53
CA GLY A 53 -11.64 23.34 -10.95
C GLY A 53 -10.19 23.14 -11.42
N GLN A 54 -9.19 23.56 -10.64
CA GLN A 54 -7.79 23.32 -10.99
C GLN A 54 -7.36 21.87 -10.74
N ASN A 55 -6.35 21.46 -11.49
CA ASN A 55 -5.67 20.19 -11.35
C ASN A 55 -4.17 20.44 -11.13
N GLU A 56 -3.61 19.72 -10.18
CA GLU A 56 -2.20 19.83 -9.79
C GLU A 56 -1.61 18.44 -9.63
N LYS A 57 -0.37 18.26 -10.07
CA LYS A 57 0.29 16.97 -10.02
C LYS A 57 1.12 16.87 -8.75
N LEU A 58 0.65 16.10 -7.78
CA LEU A 58 1.42 15.75 -6.61
C LEU A 58 2.37 14.59 -6.93
N ALA A 59 3.66 14.89 -7.02
CA ALA A 59 4.71 13.90 -7.20
C ALA A 59 5.35 13.52 -5.85
N VAL A 60 5.61 12.22 -5.67
CA VAL A 60 6.47 11.73 -4.59
C VAL A 60 7.88 11.59 -5.15
N ASN A 61 8.78 12.46 -4.71
CA ASN A 61 10.18 12.42 -5.08
C ASN A 61 10.90 11.34 -4.26
N ASN A 62 12.08 10.93 -4.75
CA ASN A 62 12.95 9.98 -4.04
C ASN A 62 12.36 8.55 -3.92
N THR A 63 11.46 8.14 -4.82
CA THR A 63 10.94 6.76 -4.85
C THR A 63 10.71 6.26 -6.27
N ARG A 64 11.06 4.99 -6.55
CA ARG A 64 10.63 4.27 -7.77
C ARG A 64 9.37 3.43 -7.55
N ALA A 65 8.88 3.37 -6.30
CA ALA A 65 7.68 2.61 -5.95
C ALA A 65 6.43 3.44 -6.19
N ARG A 66 5.37 2.80 -6.71
CA ARG A 66 4.07 3.45 -6.89
C ARG A 66 3.51 3.90 -5.53
N ALA A 67 3.05 5.15 -5.47
CA ALA A 67 2.39 5.69 -4.30
C ALA A 67 0.91 5.33 -4.30
N LYS A 68 0.40 4.85 -3.17
CA LYS A 68 -1.04 4.64 -2.97
C LYS A 68 -1.63 5.92 -2.39
N TRP A 69 -2.43 6.60 -3.19
CA TRP A 69 -3.07 7.86 -2.84
C TRP A 69 -4.44 7.62 -2.20
N SER A 70 -4.79 8.45 -1.23
CA SER A 70 -6.13 8.51 -0.63
C SER A 70 -6.46 9.97 -0.31
N SER A 71 -7.72 10.35 -0.50
CA SER A 71 -8.22 11.67 -0.13
C SER A 71 -9.17 11.54 1.05
N SER A 72 -8.99 12.40 2.05
CA SER A 72 -9.90 12.51 3.19
C SER A 72 -11.28 13.03 2.79
N ASN A 73 -11.40 13.75 1.66
CA ASN A 73 -12.68 14.26 1.19
C ASN A 73 -12.70 14.38 -0.34
N THR A 74 -13.23 13.37 -1.00
CA THR A 74 -13.35 13.31 -2.47
C THR A 74 -14.30 14.37 -3.05
N LYS A 75 -15.21 14.93 -2.24
CA LYS A 75 -16.09 16.04 -2.65
C LYS A 75 -15.34 17.38 -2.72
N VAL A 76 -14.20 17.51 -2.03
CA VAL A 76 -13.36 18.72 -2.02
C VAL A 76 -12.20 18.56 -2.99
N ALA A 77 -11.43 17.46 -2.88
CA ALA A 77 -10.38 17.14 -3.82
C ALA A 77 -10.30 15.64 -4.11
N GLN A 78 -10.23 15.31 -5.39
CA GLN A 78 -10.03 13.95 -5.87
C GLN A 78 -8.56 13.74 -6.22
N VAL A 79 -8.01 12.56 -5.91
CA VAL A 79 -6.64 12.21 -6.28
C VAL A 79 -6.65 10.95 -7.13
N SER A 80 -5.99 11.02 -8.27
CA SER A 80 -5.84 9.90 -9.19
C SER A 80 -4.70 8.98 -8.75
N PRO A 81 -4.67 7.70 -9.19
CA PRO A 81 -3.57 6.77 -8.90
C PRO A 81 -2.19 7.25 -9.37
N ARG A 82 -2.17 8.17 -10.35
CA ARG A 82 -0.95 8.80 -10.88
C ARG A 82 -0.48 10.03 -10.06
N GLY A 83 -1.18 10.41 -8.99
CA GLY A 83 -0.88 11.61 -8.18
C GLY A 83 -1.50 12.91 -8.72
N MET A 84 -2.39 12.85 -9.70
CA MET A 84 -3.15 14.02 -10.19
C MET A 84 -4.24 14.37 -9.18
N VAL A 85 -4.12 15.53 -8.55
CA VAL A 85 -5.10 16.09 -7.62
C VAL A 85 -6.00 17.05 -8.36
N ARG A 86 -7.30 16.81 -8.34
CA ARG A 86 -8.33 17.67 -8.92
C ARG A 86 -9.12 18.33 -7.80
N ALA A 87 -9.07 19.65 -7.75
CA ALA A 87 -9.90 20.45 -6.85
C ALA A 87 -11.33 20.51 -7.42
N VAL A 88 -12.31 20.03 -6.64
CA VAL A 88 -13.72 19.97 -7.07
C VAL A 88 -14.51 21.10 -6.43
N ARG A 89 -14.37 21.26 -5.11
CA ARG A 89 -15.16 22.22 -4.33
C ARG A 89 -14.28 22.88 -3.29
N THR A 90 -14.65 24.11 -2.91
CA THR A 90 -14.02 24.82 -1.81
C THR A 90 -14.06 24.02 -0.51
N GLY A 91 -12.98 24.10 0.25
CA GLY A 91 -12.82 23.38 1.50
C GLY A 91 -11.39 22.96 1.78
N ARG A 92 -11.18 22.40 2.96
CA ARG A 92 -9.90 21.85 3.39
C ARG A 92 -9.99 20.34 3.32
N CYS A 93 -8.99 19.71 2.72
CA CYS A 93 -8.89 18.26 2.68
C CYS A 93 -7.44 17.81 2.89
N LEU A 94 -7.29 16.55 3.28
CA LEU A 94 -5.99 15.94 3.50
C LEU A 94 -5.79 14.81 2.51
N ILE A 95 -4.73 14.90 1.72
CA ILE A 95 -4.35 13.85 0.78
C ILE A 95 -3.20 13.06 1.39
N SER A 96 -3.40 11.75 1.52
CA SER A 96 -2.41 10.83 2.09
C SER A 96 -1.78 9.99 0.98
N ALA A 97 -0.45 9.98 0.90
CA ALA A 97 0.33 9.18 -0.02
C ALA A 97 1.10 8.09 0.75
N LYS A 98 0.70 6.83 0.60
CA LYS A 98 1.39 5.70 1.23
C LYS A 98 2.41 5.10 0.25
N VAL A 99 3.68 5.10 0.63
CA VAL A 99 4.81 4.62 -0.18
C VAL A 99 5.75 3.80 0.69
N LYS A 100 6.00 2.53 0.33
CA LYS A 100 6.94 1.63 1.04
C LYS A 100 6.70 1.62 2.57
N GLY A 101 5.44 1.57 3.01
CA GLY A 101 5.07 1.57 4.43
C GLY A 101 5.07 2.95 5.11
N LYS A 102 5.62 3.99 4.47
CA LYS A 102 5.56 5.37 4.97
C LYS A 102 4.30 6.07 4.47
N THR A 103 3.67 6.87 5.33
CA THR A 103 2.50 7.68 4.98
C THR A 103 2.88 9.15 4.99
N LEU A 104 2.84 9.78 3.81
CA LEU A 104 3.02 11.22 3.65
C LEU A 104 1.66 11.90 3.59
N LYS A 105 1.56 13.11 4.12
CA LYS A 105 0.32 13.88 4.18
C LYS A 105 0.51 15.22 3.49
N CYS A 106 -0.40 15.58 2.61
CA CYS A 106 -0.48 16.87 1.94
C CYS A 106 -1.79 17.54 2.33
N ARG A 107 -1.72 18.76 2.87
CA ARG A 107 -2.91 19.59 3.13
C ARG A 107 -3.27 20.30 1.85
N VAL A 108 -4.50 20.13 1.39
CA VAL A 108 -5.01 20.83 0.21
C VAL A 108 -6.15 21.74 0.64
N GLN A 109 -5.97 23.03 0.38
CA GLN A 109 -6.96 24.05 0.63
C GLN A 109 -7.49 24.56 -0.70
N VAL A 110 -8.75 24.28 -0.97
CA VAL A 110 -9.44 24.73 -2.17
C VAL A 110 -10.19 26.02 -1.85
N VAL A 111 -9.84 27.10 -2.54
CA VAL A 111 -10.49 28.40 -2.47
C VAL A 111 -11.28 28.67 -3.75
N THR A 112 -12.29 29.54 -3.68
CA THR A 112 -12.98 29.97 -4.90
C THR A 112 -12.17 31.10 -5.53
N LYS A 113 -12.14 31.14 -6.87
CA LYS A 113 -11.59 32.30 -7.57
C LYS A 113 -12.60 33.43 -7.38
N GLN A 114 -12.25 34.48 -6.65
CA GLN A 114 -13.06 35.69 -6.58
C GLN A 114 -13.14 36.25 -8.01
N ARG A 115 -14.35 36.34 -8.56
CA ARG A 115 -14.63 37.11 -9.77
C ARG A 115 -14.67 38.57 -9.33
N TYR A 116 -13.65 39.34 -9.71
CA TYR A 116 -13.69 40.80 -9.65
C TYR A 116 -14.35 41.31 -10.93
#